data_AF-A0A4Q5A2X6-F1
#
_entry.id   AF-A0A4Q5A2X6-F1
#
_cell.length_a   1.000
_cell.length_b   1.000
_cell.length_c   1.000
_cell.angle_alpha   90.00
_cell.angle_beta   90.00
_cell.angle_gamma   90.00
#
_symmetry.space_group_name_H-M   'P 1'
#
loop_
_entity.id
_entity.type
_entity.pdbx_description
1 polymer ?
#
loop_
_entity_poly.entity_id
_entity_poly.type
_entity_poly.pdbx_seq_one_letter_code
_entity_poly.pdbx_strand_id
1 'polypeptide(L)'
;MQSIEQIDPQIIARTLDEGAGTEHIELLDVLYELMERQLYPHKDKLDDDEHTEVAWVLEDGAYAVTRIRHDSPLYRALFQRFNGNGRALTDALAPSINDELSGDLYALMTPEALAQRVAGLFASQS
;
A
#
# COMPACT_ATOMS: atom_id res chain seq x y z
N MET A 1 -14.44 -24.45 5.41
CA MET A 1 -13.96 -23.25 4.70
C MET A 1 -12.65 -22.88 5.38
N GLN A 2 -11.52 -22.91 4.66
CA GLN A 2 -10.19 -22.76 5.27
C GLN A 2 -10.05 -21.39 5.92
N SER A 3 -9.73 -21.38 7.21
CA SER A 3 -9.67 -20.18 8.05
C SER A 3 -8.43 -19.36 7.70
N ILE A 4 -8.60 -18.05 7.60
CA ILE A 4 -7.56 -17.00 7.51
C ILE A 4 -6.57 -17.07 8.70
N GLU A 5 -6.90 -17.82 9.75
CA GLU A 5 -6.09 -18.03 10.96
C GLU A 5 -4.77 -18.81 10.73
N GLN A 6 -4.44 -19.16 9.48
CA GLN A 6 -3.17 -19.80 9.10
C GLN A 6 -2.38 -19.02 8.04
N ILE A 7 -2.61 -17.72 7.90
CA ILE A 7 -1.87 -16.91 6.93
C ILE A 7 -0.46 -16.61 7.49
N ASP A 8 0.49 -17.47 7.13
CA ASP A 8 1.92 -17.24 7.31
C ASP A 8 2.35 -15.94 6.58
N PRO A 9 3.07 -15.01 7.24
CA PRO A 9 3.64 -13.83 6.60
C PRO A 9 4.45 -14.15 5.33
N GLN A 10 5.10 -15.31 5.24
CA GLN A 10 5.80 -15.76 4.03
C GLN A 10 4.85 -16.08 2.88
N ILE A 11 3.65 -16.59 3.16
CA ILE A 11 2.61 -16.82 2.15
C ILE A 11 2.05 -15.47 1.66
N ILE A 12 1.91 -14.48 2.55
CA ILE A 12 1.53 -13.12 2.16
C ILE A 12 2.62 -12.52 1.28
N ALA A 13 3.89 -12.52 1.73
CA ALA A 13 5.02 -11.97 0.98
C ALA A 13 5.15 -12.59 -0.41
N ARG A 14 4.89 -13.90 -0.57
CA ARG A 14 4.87 -14.59 -1.86
C ARG A 14 3.69 -14.22 -2.76
N THR A 15 2.58 -13.77 -2.17
CA THR A 15 1.35 -13.36 -2.89
C THR A 15 1.38 -11.86 -3.26
N LEU A 16 2.23 -11.08 -2.58
CA LEU A 16 2.50 -9.69 -2.92
C LEU A 16 3.36 -9.68 -4.17
N ASP A 17 2.75 -9.23 -5.27
CA ASP A 17 3.45 -9.07 -6.54
C ASP A 17 4.45 -7.92 -6.38
N GLU A 18 5.70 -8.17 -6.74
CA GLU A 18 6.70 -7.12 -6.89
C GLU A 18 6.24 -6.28 -8.08
N GLY A 19 5.48 -5.22 -7.83
CA GLY A 19 5.21 -4.15 -8.80
C GLY A 19 6.48 -3.40 -9.24
N ALA A 20 7.66 -4.01 -9.12
CA ALA A 20 8.97 -3.50 -9.48
C ALA A 20 9.29 -3.86 -10.94
N GLY A 21 8.45 -3.37 -11.85
CA GLY A 21 8.76 -3.22 -13.26
C GLY A 21 8.27 -1.83 -13.65
N THR A 22 9.11 -0.81 -13.47
CA THR A 22 8.83 0.61 -13.67
C THR A 22 8.62 0.97 -15.14
N GLU A 23 7.55 0.48 -15.77
CA GLU A 23 7.26 0.77 -17.18
C GLU A 23 5.96 1.56 -17.43
N HIS A 24 5.24 2.02 -16.40
CA HIS A 24 4.00 2.77 -16.61
C HIS A 24 3.92 4.07 -15.81
N ILE A 25 3.56 5.15 -16.51
CA ILE A 25 3.31 6.51 -16.00
C ILE A 25 2.32 6.49 -14.82
N GLU A 26 1.34 5.57 -14.85
CA GLU A 26 0.37 5.35 -13.77
C GLU A 26 1.03 4.97 -12.44
N LEU A 27 2.14 4.21 -12.47
CA LEU A 27 2.88 3.86 -11.26
C LEU A 27 3.69 5.05 -10.71
N LEU A 28 4.12 5.96 -11.59
CA LEU A 28 4.80 7.18 -11.18
C LEU A 28 3.83 8.10 -10.43
N ASP A 29 2.59 8.25 -10.92
CA ASP A 29 1.54 9.03 -10.24
C ASP A 29 1.20 8.43 -8.86
N VAL A 30 1.05 7.11 -8.79
CA VAL A 30 0.87 6.36 -7.52
C VAL A 30 2.03 6.61 -6.56
N LEU A 31 3.26 6.55 -7.06
CA LEU A 31 4.46 6.74 -6.26
C LEU A 31 4.57 8.19 -5.77
N TYR A 32 4.23 9.18 -6.60
CA TYR A 32 4.11 10.58 -6.20
C TYR A 32 3.11 10.74 -5.06
N GLU A 33 1.88 10.23 -5.21
CA GLU A 33 0.85 10.35 -4.18
C GLU A 33 1.26 9.66 -2.86
N LEU A 34 1.93 8.51 -2.93
CA LEU A 34 2.48 7.81 -1.77
C LEU A 34 3.53 8.65 -1.04
N MET A 35 4.42 9.31 -1.79
CA MET A 35 5.46 10.16 -1.22
C MET A 35 4.89 11.43 -0.59
N GLU A 36 3.89 12.06 -1.21
CA GLU A 36 3.18 13.20 -0.61
C GLU A 36 2.57 12.83 0.74
N ARG A 37 1.89 11.68 0.82
CA ARG A 37 1.32 11.18 2.08
C ARG A 37 2.37 10.78 3.11
N GLN A 38 3.55 10.35 2.68
CA GLN A 38 4.65 10.02 3.59
C GLN A 38 5.29 11.27 4.18
N LEU A 39 5.60 12.28 3.36
CA LEU A 39 6.29 13.50 3.77
C LEU A 39 5.35 14.48 4.48
N TYR A 40 4.09 14.55 4.04
CA TYR A 40 3.10 15.51 4.53
C TYR A 40 1.77 14.84 4.93
N PRO A 41 1.76 13.94 5.92
CA PRO A 41 0.60 13.10 6.30
C PRO A 41 -0.64 13.86 6.81
N HIS A 42 -0.55 15.18 6.99
CA HIS A 42 -1.61 16.03 7.53
C HIS A 42 -1.97 17.19 6.59
N LYS A 43 -1.50 17.14 5.35
CA LYS A 43 -1.77 18.16 4.33
C LYS A 43 -2.55 17.53 3.18
N ASP A 44 -3.67 18.15 2.86
CA ASP A 44 -4.51 17.74 1.72
C ASP A 44 -4.04 18.37 0.39
N LYS A 45 -3.22 19.42 0.46
CA LYS A 45 -2.64 20.13 -0.69
C LYS A 45 -1.24 20.62 -0.37
N LEU A 46 -0.34 20.40 -1.31
CA LEU A 46 1.04 20.88 -1.26
C LEU A 46 1.18 22.17 -2.07
N ASP A 47 2.18 22.96 -1.71
CA ASP A 47 2.65 24.08 -2.54
C ASP A 47 3.78 23.64 -3.50
N ASP A 48 4.21 24.54 -4.38
CA ASP A 48 5.21 24.24 -5.41
C ASP A 48 6.58 23.82 -4.83
N ASP A 49 6.95 24.37 -3.67
CA ASP A 49 8.20 24.02 -2.99
C ASP A 49 8.10 22.60 -2.42
N GLU A 50 6.97 22.25 -1.81
CA GLU A 50 6.70 20.91 -1.29
C GLU A 50 6.60 19.84 -2.39
N HIS A 51 5.99 20.16 -3.54
CA HIS A 51 6.02 19.28 -4.71
C HIS A 51 7.45 19.09 -5.24
N THR A 52 8.30 20.10 -5.13
CA THR A 52 9.73 20.01 -5.50
C THR A 52 10.49 19.08 -4.54
N GLU A 53 10.22 19.16 -3.23
CA GLU A 53 10.80 18.26 -2.24
C GLU A 53 10.41 16.80 -2.51
N VAL A 54 9.13 16.54 -2.83
CA VAL A 54 8.66 15.20 -3.23
C VAL A 54 9.42 14.68 -4.45
N ALA A 55 9.61 15.53 -5.47
CA ALA A 55 10.35 15.16 -6.68
C ALA A 55 11.82 14.80 -6.38
N TRP A 56 12.52 15.57 -5.54
CA TRP A 56 13.89 15.25 -5.13
C TRP A 56 13.99 13.93 -4.37
N VAL A 57 13.06 13.73 -3.45
CA VAL A 57 13.01 12.51 -2.64
C VAL A 57 12.80 11.29 -3.55
N LEU A 58 11.96 11.40 -4.59
CA LEU A 58 11.79 10.36 -5.61
C LEU A 58 13.04 10.11 -6.46
N GLU A 59 13.77 11.16 -6.83
CA GLU A 59 15.03 11.04 -7.59
C GLU A 59 16.10 10.25 -6.81
N ASP A 60 16.11 10.33 -5.48
CA ASP A 60 17.00 9.54 -4.63
C ASP A 60 16.67 8.03 -4.65
N GLY A 61 15.49 7.63 -5.14
CA GLY A 61 15.17 6.27 -5.59
C GLY A 61 15.10 5.18 -4.51
N ALA A 62 15.18 5.52 -3.23
CA ALA A 62 15.27 4.55 -2.14
C ALA A 62 13.90 4.08 -1.58
N TYR A 63 12.94 3.76 -2.45
CA TYR A 63 11.59 3.32 -2.03
C TYR A 63 11.23 1.94 -2.57
N ALA A 64 10.41 1.24 -1.79
CA ALA A 64 9.72 0.04 -2.23
C ALA A 64 8.23 0.30 -2.20
N VAL A 65 7.55 0.06 -3.33
CA VAL A 65 6.09 0.06 -3.42
C VAL A 65 5.65 -1.37 -3.67
N THR A 66 4.74 -1.85 -2.83
CA THR A 66 4.13 -3.17 -2.98
C THR A 66 2.67 -3.02 -3.37
N ARG A 67 2.26 -3.77 -4.40
CA ARG A 67 0.89 -3.77 -4.92
C ARG A 67 0.12 -4.97 -4.36
N ILE A 68 -1.11 -4.71 -3.89
CA ILE A 68 -2.13 -5.72 -3.61
C ILE A 68 -3.24 -5.52 -4.64
N ARG A 69 -3.37 -6.46 -5.56
CA ARG A 69 -4.42 -6.42 -6.58
C ARG A 69 -5.82 -6.46 -5.95
N HIS A 70 -6.71 -5.61 -6.42
CA HIS A 70 -8.12 -5.51 -6.04
C HIS A 70 -8.85 -6.87 -6.10
N ASP A 71 -8.56 -7.64 -7.13
CA ASP A 71 -9.19 -8.94 -7.37
C ASP A 71 -8.59 -10.07 -6.54
N SER A 72 -7.49 -9.82 -5.81
CA SER A 72 -6.81 -10.83 -5.01
C SER A 72 -7.64 -11.27 -3.80
N PRO A 73 -7.54 -12.54 -3.38
CA PRO A 73 -8.15 -13.01 -2.14
C PRO A 73 -7.70 -12.21 -0.92
N LEU A 74 -6.44 -11.73 -0.92
CA LEU A 74 -5.88 -10.92 0.15
C LEU A 74 -6.57 -9.57 0.26
N TYR A 75 -6.74 -8.85 -0.85
CA TYR A 75 -7.46 -7.59 -0.87
C TYR A 75 -8.89 -7.76 -0.34
N ARG A 76 -9.59 -8.80 -0.81
CA ARG A 76 -10.97 -9.08 -0.37
C ARG A 76 -11.05 -9.36 1.13
N ALA A 77 -10.11 -10.15 1.67
CA ALA A 77 -10.04 -10.44 3.10
C ALA A 77 -9.78 -9.18 3.94
N LEU A 78 -8.84 -8.33 3.49
CA LEU A 78 -8.54 -7.04 4.12
C LEU A 78 -9.74 -6.10 4.05
N PHE A 79 -10.35 -5.94 2.89
CA PHE A 79 -11.51 -5.08 2.68
C PHE A 79 -12.69 -5.51 3.55
N GLN A 80 -12.95 -6.83 3.65
CA GLN A 80 -13.96 -7.39 4.56
C GLN A 80 -13.62 -7.14 6.03
N ARG A 81 -12.34 -7.29 6.44
CA ARG A 81 -11.90 -7.00 7.80
C ARG A 81 -12.23 -5.56 8.22
N PHE A 82 -12.18 -4.62 7.28
CA PHE A 82 -12.57 -3.23 7.50
C PHE A 82 -14.02 -2.92 7.11
N ASN A 83 -14.89 -3.93 7.03
CA ASN A 83 -16.33 -3.79 6.69
C ASN A 83 -16.59 -3.05 5.36
N GLY A 84 -15.69 -3.21 4.38
CA GLY A 84 -15.76 -2.51 3.10
C GLY A 84 -15.35 -1.03 3.15
N ASN A 85 -14.72 -0.59 4.24
CA ASN A 85 -14.22 0.77 4.37
C ASN A 85 -12.79 0.86 3.81
N GLY A 86 -12.68 1.29 2.55
CA GLY A 86 -11.40 1.47 1.87
C GLY A 86 -10.47 2.48 2.55
N ARG A 87 -11.02 3.54 3.16
CA ARG A 87 -10.24 4.53 3.89
C ARG A 87 -9.64 3.94 5.16
N ALA A 88 -10.42 3.21 5.94
CA ALA A 88 -9.91 2.54 7.14
C ALA A 88 -8.83 1.49 6.80
N LEU A 89 -8.96 0.83 5.65
CA LEU A 89 -7.93 -0.07 5.11
C LEU A 89 -6.64 0.70 4.77
N THR A 90 -6.72 1.80 4.04
CA THR A 90 -5.53 2.59 3.67
C THR A 90 -4.87 3.24 4.89
N ASP A 91 -5.66 3.68 5.87
CA ASP A 91 -5.14 4.25 7.13
C ASP A 91 -4.37 3.19 7.93
N ALA A 92 -4.90 1.95 7.99
CA ALA A 92 -4.25 0.84 8.69
C ALA A 92 -2.95 0.36 8.02
N LEU A 93 -2.78 0.64 6.72
CA LEU A 93 -1.62 0.26 5.93
C LEU A 93 -0.74 1.46 5.53
N ALA A 94 -0.95 2.62 6.16
CA ALA A 94 -0.24 3.84 5.82
C ALA A 94 1.31 3.72 5.91
N PRO A 95 2.07 4.31 4.96
CA PRO A 95 1.59 5.07 3.80
C PRO A 95 1.07 4.13 2.71
N SER A 96 -0.20 4.31 2.34
CA SER A 96 -0.84 3.53 1.28
C SER A 96 -1.96 4.30 0.60
N ILE A 97 -2.28 3.91 -0.63
CA ILE A 97 -3.36 4.47 -1.44
C ILE A 97 -4.14 3.35 -2.09
N ASN A 98 -5.43 3.61 -2.32
CA ASN A 98 -6.24 2.79 -3.21
C ASN A 98 -6.34 3.56 -4.53
N ASP A 99 -5.72 3.03 -5.58
CA ASP A 99 -5.72 3.68 -6.89
C ASP A 99 -7.13 3.65 -7.48
N GLU A 100 -7.67 4.82 -7.83
CA GLU A 100 -9.07 4.94 -8.27
C GLU A 100 -9.31 4.31 -9.66
N LEU A 101 -8.27 4.16 -10.48
CA LEU A 101 -8.35 3.61 -11.83
C LEU A 101 -8.37 2.08 -11.82
N SER A 102 -7.42 1.46 -11.11
CA SER A 102 -7.29 0.01 -11.02
C SER A 102 -8.07 -0.61 -9.86
N GLY A 103 -8.37 0.18 -8.82
CA GLY A 103 -8.91 -0.30 -7.54
C GLY A 103 -7.88 -1.04 -6.68
N ASP A 104 -6.62 -1.06 -7.11
CA ASP A 104 -5.55 -1.76 -6.42
C ASP A 104 -5.03 -0.95 -5.24
N LEU A 105 -4.60 -1.65 -4.21
CA LEU A 105 -3.98 -1.05 -3.05
C LEU A 105 -2.47 -1.05 -3.23
N TYR A 106 -1.86 0.12 -3.15
CA TYR A 106 -0.40 0.30 -3.16
C TYR A 106 0.06 0.77 -1.79
N ALA A 107 1.09 0.14 -1.25
CA ALA A 107 1.70 0.53 0.02
C ALA A 107 3.19 0.81 -0.16
N LEU A 108 3.65 1.90 0.45
CA LEU A 108 5.06 2.32 0.42
C LEU A 108 5.87 1.53 1.46
N MET A 109 5.97 0.23 1.22
CA MET A 109 6.65 -0.76 2.06
C MET A 109 7.19 -1.89 1.19
N THR A 110 8.23 -2.58 1.68
CA THR A 110 8.65 -3.84 1.07
C THR A 110 7.59 -4.93 1.28
N PRO A 111 7.58 -6.00 0.48
CA PRO A 111 6.66 -7.11 0.65
C PRO A 111 6.70 -7.72 2.07
N GLU A 112 7.88 -7.81 2.68
CA GLU A 112 8.05 -8.36 4.03
C GLU A 112 7.42 -7.45 5.09
N ALA A 113 7.68 -6.15 5.00
CA ALA A 113 7.11 -5.17 5.93
C ALA A 113 5.58 -5.13 5.82
N LEU A 114 5.06 -5.16 4.59
CA LEU A 114 3.63 -5.22 4.33
C LEU A 114 3.01 -6.52 4.86
N ALA A 115 3.66 -7.66 4.64
CA ALA A 115 3.21 -8.95 5.14
C ALA A 115 3.13 -9.00 6.68
N GLN A 116 4.15 -8.48 7.37
CA GLN A 116 4.14 -8.38 8.83
C GLN A 116 3.00 -7.48 9.33
N ARG A 117 2.79 -6.34 8.68
CA ARG A 117 1.71 -5.42 9.05
C ARG A 117 0.34 -6.06 8.85
N VAL A 118 0.11 -6.70 7.71
CA VAL A 118 -1.13 -7.45 7.44
C VAL A 118 -1.35 -8.56 8.47
N ALA A 119 -0.33 -9.34 8.80
CA ALA A 119 -0.42 -10.39 9.82
C ALA A 119 -0.82 -9.80 11.19
N GLY A 120 -0.21 -8.68 11.59
CA GLY A 120 -0.56 -7.96 12.82
C GLY A 120 -2.01 -7.44 12.82
N LEU A 121 -2.53 -7.02 11.67
CA LEU A 121 -3.95 -6.69 11.54
C LEU A 121 -4.78 -7.93 11.85
N PHE A 122 -4.55 -9.08 11.23
CA PHE A 122 -5.37 -10.26 11.51
C PHE A 122 -5.23 -10.81 12.95
N ALA A 123 -4.06 -10.68 13.58
CA ALA A 123 -3.80 -11.19 14.94
C ALA A 123 -4.39 -10.33 16.07
N SER A 124 -4.62 -9.04 15.86
CA SER A 124 -5.03 -8.08 16.92
C SER A 124 -6.48 -8.21 17.41
N GLN A 125 -7.21 -9.26 17.01
CA GLN A 125 -8.56 -9.56 17.50
C GLN A 125 -8.83 -11.07 17.68
N SER A 126 -7.81 -11.86 18.04
CA SER A 126 -7.99 -13.22 18.58
C SER A 126 -8.20 -13.19 20.10
#